data_AF-A0A451BXG4-F1
#
_entry.id   AF-A0A451BXG4-F1
#
_cell.length_a   1.000
_cell.length_b   1.000
_cell.length_c   1.000
_cell.angle_alpha   90.00
_cell.angle_beta   90.00
_cell.angle_gamma   90.00
#
_symmetry.space_group_name_H-M   'P 1'
#
loop_
_entity.id
_entity.type
_entity.pdbx_description
1 polymer ?
#
loop_
_entity_poly.entity_id
_entity_poly.type
_entity_poly.pdbx_seq_one_letter_code
_entity_poly.pdbx_strand_id
1 'polypeptide(L)'
;AQVSSDHERYPADVKCLGFLYLYVGRYPRNNASRNTMHLCYFDENKYTEENPHFFIGGLLIPDRHALEFENTLSRIVFNFFGSRTMTVQTELHGKELFHGKGNAKGRKMAERVRVFKDIATFVSNNKIPVRMICIDVNRHRERYTYPMPEYRLGLMLMLERFCEYLEEVDDLGLVFGDYEADEVTRSIVDFSEFKSQGKTPMYFGRPLGRLLDTVYFTQSHHSRFLQVADLLVYMAGRYENTKEIADKWHEREVKAAWEKVKASGNMFIQRWP
;
A
#
# COMPACT_ATOMS: atom_id res chain seq x y z
N ALA A 1 -6.71 -62.88 15.88
CA ALA A 1 -7.18 -62.23 14.64
C ALA A 1 -6.95 -60.73 14.81
N GLN A 2 -5.93 -60.20 14.13
CA GLN A 2 -5.65 -58.77 14.03
C GLN A 2 -6.70 -58.13 13.12
N VAL A 3 -7.24 -56.98 13.51
CA VAL A 3 -7.95 -56.06 12.61
C VAL A 3 -7.20 -54.75 12.66
N SER A 4 -6.43 -54.47 11.61
CA SER A 4 -5.84 -53.15 11.33
C SER A 4 -6.91 -52.30 10.64
N SER A 5 -7.14 -51.08 11.12
CA SER A 5 -7.97 -50.08 10.46
C SER A 5 -7.06 -49.00 9.87
N ASP A 6 -6.62 -49.20 8.63
CA ASP A 6 -5.98 -48.15 7.83
C ASP A 6 -7.03 -47.50 6.93
N HIS A 7 -7.32 -46.23 7.21
CA HIS A 7 -8.08 -45.34 6.34
C HIS A 7 -7.20 -44.95 5.14
N GLU A 8 -7.35 -45.64 4.02
CA GLU A 8 -6.78 -45.22 2.73
C GLU A 8 -7.58 -44.05 2.13
N ARG A 9 -6.83 -43.01 1.78
CA ARG A 9 -7.27 -41.84 1.01
C ARG A 9 -7.65 -42.25 -0.40
N TYR A 10 -8.78 -41.76 -0.89
CA TYR A 10 -9.13 -41.80 -2.31
C TYR A 10 -8.11 -41.00 -3.15
N PRO A 11 -7.42 -41.59 -4.15
CA PRO A 11 -6.81 -40.83 -5.21
C PRO A 11 -7.86 -40.58 -6.28
N ALA A 12 -8.23 -39.31 -6.51
CA ALA A 12 -9.04 -38.95 -7.66
C ALA A 12 -8.32 -39.39 -8.94
N ASP A 13 -9.00 -40.22 -9.73
CA ASP A 13 -8.48 -40.90 -10.91
C ASP A 13 -7.90 -39.89 -11.93
N VAL A 14 -6.60 -40.02 -12.22
CA VAL A 14 -5.82 -39.14 -13.12
C VAL A 14 -6.44 -39.04 -14.53
N LYS A 15 -7.27 -40.02 -14.90
CA LYS A 15 -7.99 -40.08 -16.18
C LYS A 15 -9.08 -39.01 -16.31
N CYS A 16 -9.75 -38.61 -15.22
CA CYS A 16 -10.79 -37.57 -15.27
C CYS A 16 -10.21 -36.16 -15.44
N LEU A 17 -9.01 -35.91 -14.92
CA LEU A 17 -8.32 -34.62 -15.04
C LEU A 17 -7.81 -34.35 -16.46
N GLY A 18 -7.37 -35.40 -17.17
CA GLY A 18 -6.92 -35.30 -18.56
C GLY A 18 -8.04 -34.92 -19.53
N PHE A 19 -9.25 -35.45 -19.34
CA PHE A 19 -10.41 -35.11 -20.17
C PHE A 19 -10.87 -33.65 -19.99
N LEU A 20 -10.75 -33.10 -18.78
CA LEU A 20 -11.13 -31.71 -18.53
C LEU A 20 -10.09 -30.70 -19.07
N TYR A 21 -8.80 -31.05 -19.07
CA TYR A 21 -7.75 -30.24 -19.71
C TYR A 21 -8.00 -30.04 -21.21
N LEU A 22 -8.41 -31.11 -21.91
CA LEU A 22 -8.72 -31.07 -23.33
C LEU A 22 -9.95 -30.20 -23.67
N TYR A 23 -10.85 -29.98 -22.71
CA TYR A 23 -12.07 -29.20 -22.91
C TYR A 23 -11.94 -27.73 -22.47
N VAL A 24 -11.12 -27.44 -21.45
CA VAL A 24 -11.02 -26.11 -20.81
C VAL A 24 -9.65 -25.45 -21.06
N GLY A 25 -8.70 -26.16 -21.68
CA GLY A 25 -7.34 -25.67 -21.97
C GLY A 25 -6.46 -25.47 -20.74
N ARG A 26 -6.93 -25.89 -19.56
CA ARG A 26 -6.23 -25.78 -18.27
C ARG A 26 -6.67 -26.90 -17.34
N TYR A 27 -5.77 -27.35 -16.47
CA TYR A 27 -6.13 -28.31 -15.43
C TYR A 27 -7.16 -27.67 -14.48
N PRO A 28 -8.20 -28.38 -14.04
CA PRO A 28 -9.07 -27.89 -12.97
C PRO A 28 -8.21 -27.61 -11.75
N ARG A 29 -8.20 -26.35 -11.31
CA ARG A 29 -7.54 -25.95 -10.08
C ARG A 29 -8.25 -26.66 -8.94
N ASN A 30 -7.52 -27.42 -8.14
CA ASN A 30 -8.01 -27.87 -6.84
C ASN A 30 -8.51 -26.63 -6.09
N ASN A 31 -9.81 -26.58 -5.79
CA ASN A 31 -10.46 -25.54 -4.98
C ASN A 31 -10.03 -25.60 -3.48
N ALA A 32 -8.78 -25.97 -3.22
CA ALA A 32 -8.16 -26.04 -1.91
C ALA A 32 -7.12 -24.94 -1.68
N SER A 33 -6.81 -24.09 -2.67
CA SER A 33 -6.16 -22.80 -2.42
C SER A 33 -7.23 -21.80 -2.02
N ARG A 34 -7.41 -21.54 -0.72
CA ARG A 34 -8.16 -20.36 -0.28
C ARG A 34 -7.42 -19.15 -0.86
N ASN A 35 -8.06 -18.36 -1.72
CA ASN A 35 -7.55 -17.03 -2.05
C ASN A 35 -7.27 -16.33 -0.72
N THR A 36 -6.04 -15.86 -0.51
CA THR A 36 -5.72 -15.06 0.66
C THR A 36 -6.15 -13.62 0.42
N MET A 37 -6.48 -12.92 1.49
CA MET A 37 -6.95 -11.54 1.42
C MET A 37 -5.79 -10.61 1.72
N HIS A 38 -5.69 -9.51 0.97
CA HIS A 38 -4.79 -8.41 1.30
C HIS A 38 -5.58 -7.19 1.76
N LEU A 39 -5.10 -6.58 2.84
CA LEU A 39 -5.56 -5.27 3.31
C LEU A 39 -4.63 -4.23 2.69
N CYS A 40 -5.13 -3.52 1.69
CA CYS A 40 -4.38 -2.54 0.91
C CYS A 40 -4.60 -1.15 1.51
N TYR A 41 -3.57 -0.56 2.10
CA TYR A 41 -3.65 0.77 2.70
C TYR A 41 -2.93 1.78 1.82
N PHE A 42 -3.52 2.94 1.57
CA PHE A 42 -2.86 4.03 0.86
C PHE A 42 -3.04 5.36 1.57
N ASP A 43 -2.14 6.28 1.25
CA ASP A 43 -2.18 7.68 1.64
C ASP A 43 -1.54 8.52 0.52
N GLU A 44 -1.61 9.84 0.61
CA GLU A 44 -1.07 10.77 -0.37
C GLU A 44 -0.32 11.96 0.25
N ASN A 45 0.48 12.63 -0.58
CA ASN A 45 0.96 13.96 -0.24
C ASN A 45 0.07 15.01 -0.90
N LYS A 46 0.11 16.24 -0.37
CA LYS A 46 -0.52 17.38 -1.02
C LYS A 46 0.42 17.95 -2.09
N TYR A 47 -0.13 18.18 -3.27
CA TYR A 47 0.52 18.99 -4.31
C TYR A 47 0.71 20.43 -3.80
N THR A 48 1.89 21.00 -4.03
CA THR A 48 2.13 22.43 -3.89
C THR A 48 2.97 22.92 -5.07
N GLU A 49 2.97 24.23 -5.35
CA GLU A 49 3.79 24.78 -6.44
C GLU A 49 5.29 24.55 -6.21
N GLU A 50 5.74 24.54 -4.95
CA GLU A 50 7.13 24.27 -4.58
C GLU A 50 7.52 22.79 -4.71
N ASN A 51 6.54 21.89 -4.65
CA ASN A 51 6.74 20.46 -4.85
C ASN A 51 5.70 19.92 -5.84
N PRO A 52 5.95 20.03 -7.16
CA PRO A 52 4.96 19.74 -8.18
C PRO A 52 4.68 18.24 -8.36
N HIS A 53 5.31 17.38 -7.55
CA HIS A 53 5.15 15.95 -7.65
C HIS A 53 4.16 15.45 -6.61
N PHE A 54 3.00 15.02 -7.10
CA PHE A 54 1.97 14.36 -6.32
C PHE A 54 2.32 12.86 -6.17
N PHE A 55 2.35 12.39 -4.94
CA PHE A 55 2.49 10.98 -4.59
C PHE A 55 1.20 10.48 -3.97
N ILE A 56 0.79 9.31 -4.44
CA ILE A 56 -0.14 8.45 -3.73
C ILE A 56 0.51 7.08 -3.65
N GLY A 57 0.50 6.49 -2.46
CA GLY A 57 1.31 5.33 -2.17
C GLY A 57 0.74 4.49 -1.06
N GLY A 58 1.03 3.21 -1.11
CA GLY A 58 0.42 2.26 -0.22
C GLY A 58 1.14 0.94 -0.11
N LEU A 59 0.66 0.13 0.82
CA LEU A 59 1.20 -1.19 1.13
C LEU A 59 0.09 -2.24 1.20
N LEU A 60 0.45 -3.48 0.89
CA LEU A 60 -0.49 -4.60 0.87
C LEU A 60 -0.14 -5.56 2.01
N ILE A 61 -1.03 -5.66 3.00
CA ILE A 61 -0.84 -6.54 4.17
C ILE A 61 -1.60 -7.84 3.96
N PRO A 62 -0.93 -9.01 3.89
CA PRO A 62 -1.64 -10.28 3.92
C PRO A 62 -2.41 -10.43 5.23
N ASP A 63 -3.70 -10.76 5.14
CA ASP A 63 -4.63 -10.90 6.27
C ASP A 63 -4.08 -11.78 7.41
N ARG A 64 -3.44 -12.89 7.06
CA ARG A 64 -2.80 -13.83 7.99
C ARG A 64 -1.72 -13.21 8.87
N HIS A 65 -1.10 -12.10 8.45
CA HIS A 65 -0.05 -11.41 9.20
C HIS A 65 -0.54 -10.10 9.85
N ALA A 66 -1.78 -9.68 9.60
CA ALA A 66 -2.27 -8.37 10.03
C ALA A 66 -2.11 -8.15 11.55
N LEU A 67 -2.51 -9.12 12.38
CA LEU A 67 -2.39 -9.01 13.84
C LEU A 67 -0.93 -8.98 14.32
N GLU A 68 -0.05 -9.79 13.72
CA GLU A 68 1.37 -9.81 14.05
C GLU A 68 2.05 -8.47 13.72
N PHE A 69 1.72 -7.94 12.55
CA PHE A 69 2.26 -6.68 12.06
C PHE A 69 1.74 -5.49 12.86
N GLU A 70 0.45 -5.46 13.17
CA GLU A 70 -0.14 -4.44 14.04
C GLU A 70 0.51 -4.43 15.43
N ASN A 71 0.80 -5.61 16.00
CA ASN A 71 1.52 -5.73 17.26
C ASN A 71 2.95 -5.18 17.17
N THR A 72 3.64 -5.43 16.05
CA THR A 72 4.99 -4.91 15.80
C THR A 72 4.97 -3.39 15.68
N LEU A 73 4.03 -2.83 14.92
CA LEU A 73 3.85 -1.39 14.78
C LEU A 73 3.48 -0.73 16.11
N SER A 74 2.60 -1.35 16.88
CA SER A 74 2.20 -0.87 18.21
C SER A 74 3.39 -0.80 19.19
N ARG A 75 4.39 -1.67 19.04
CA ARG A 75 5.64 -1.58 19.81
C ARG A 75 6.50 -0.38 19.39
N ILE A 76 6.58 -0.08 18.08
CA ILE A 76 7.29 1.10 17.58
C ILE A 76 6.65 2.38 18.16
N VAL A 77 5.33 2.46 18.08
CA VAL A 77 4.53 3.56 18.66
C VAL A 77 4.75 3.67 20.16
N PHE A 78 4.68 2.56 20.90
CA PHE A 78 4.92 2.57 22.34
C PHE A 78 6.30 3.08 22.71
N ASN A 79 7.34 2.69 21.97
CA ASN A 79 8.69 3.18 22.21
C ASN A 79 8.82 4.69 21.97
N PHE A 80 7.98 5.26 21.11
CA PHE A 80 7.99 6.69 20.79
C PHE A 80 7.09 7.53 21.71
N PHE A 81 5.88 7.06 22.03
CA PHE A 81 4.87 7.81 22.80
C PHE A 81 4.67 7.33 24.24
N GLY A 82 5.18 6.16 24.61
CA GLY A 82 4.90 5.52 25.90
C GLY A 82 3.50 4.90 26.01
N SER A 83 2.73 4.86 24.92
CA SER A 83 1.38 4.29 24.86
C SER A 83 1.16 3.52 23.56
N ARG A 84 0.35 2.46 23.62
CA ARG A 84 -0.11 1.69 22.44
C ARG A 84 -1.48 2.12 21.96
N THR A 85 -2.27 2.77 22.82
CA THR A 85 -3.66 3.14 22.56
C THR A 85 -3.73 4.00 21.31
N MET A 86 -4.56 3.59 20.35
CA MET A 86 -4.76 4.31 19.09
C MET A 86 -5.61 5.55 19.35
N THR A 87 -4.97 6.70 19.44
CA THR A 87 -5.59 8.02 19.62
C THR A 87 -4.85 9.05 18.79
N VAL A 88 -5.47 10.20 18.55
CA VAL A 88 -4.85 11.37 17.92
C VAL A 88 -3.50 11.72 18.56
N GLN A 89 -3.33 11.57 19.88
CA GLN A 89 -2.08 11.90 20.61
C GLN A 89 -0.92 10.93 20.34
N THR A 90 -1.21 9.78 19.75
CA THR A 90 -0.26 8.68 19.50
C THR A 90 -0.13 8.37 18.01
N GLU A 91 -0.61 9.28 17.17
CA GLU A 91 -0.55 9.16 15.72
C GLU A 91 0.84 9.51 15.23
N LEU A 92 1.40 8.62 14.41
CA LEU A 92 2.61 8.89 13.66
C LEU A 92 2.22 9.58 12.35
N HIS A 93 2.72 10.79 12.15
CA HIS A 93 2.56 11.54 10.91
C HIS A 93 3.94 12.02 10.44
N GLY A 94 4.38 11.56 9.27
CA GLY A 94 5.73 11.65 8.73
C GLY A 94 6.23 13.07 8.62
N LYS A 95 5.40 13.99 8.12
CA LYS A 95 5.74 15.42 8.04
C LYS A 95 6.00 16.01 9.43
N GLU A 96 5.14 15.72 10.40
CA GLU A 96 5.29 16.18 11.78
C GLU A 96 6.49 15.54 12.49
N LEU A 97 6.68 14.23 12.33
CA LEU A 97 7.81 13.48 12.86
C LEU A 97 9.13 14.05 12.35
N PHE A 98 9.24 14.30 11.04
CA PHE A 98 10.47 14.82 10.46
C PHE A 98 10.78 16.25 10.93
N HIS A 99 9.77 17.11 10.99
CA HIS A 99 9.94 18.51 11.39
C HIS A 99 9.89 18.76 12.91
N GLY A 100 9.51 17.75 13.71
CA GLY A 100 9.37 17.88 15.17
C GLY A 100 8.17 18.74 15.55
N LYS A 101 7.07 18.59 14.82
CA LYS A 101 5.80 19.29 15.00
C LYS A 101 4.71 18.33 15.51
N GLY A 102 3.52 18.87 15.81
CA GLY A 102 2.37 18.14 16.36
C GLY A 102 2.75 17.16 17.45
N ASN A 103 2.41 15.88 17.28
CA ASN A 103 2.68 14.84 18.28
C ASN A 103 4.18 14.58 18.53
N ALA A 104 5.05 14.98 17.59
CA ALA A 104 6.49 14.86 17.71
C ALA A 104 7.16 16.10 18.35
N LYS A 105 6.39 17.12 18.73
CA LYS A 105 6.92 18.35 19.33
C LYS A 105 7.66 18.05 20.64
N GLY A 106 8.86 18.60 20.79
CA GLY A 106 9.71 18.40 21.97
C GLY A 106 10.47 17.06 22.01
N ARG A 107 10.20 16.13 21.09
CA ARG A 107 10.94 14.86 20.99
C ARG A 107 12.31 15.06 20.35
N LYS A 108 13.31 14.30 20.82
CA LYS A 108 14.68 14.44 20.31
C LYS A 108 14.73 14.03 18.83
N MET A 109 15.53 14.73 18.03
CA MET A 109 15.71 14.40 16.60
C MET A 109 16.06 12.92 16.39
N ALA A 110 16.95 12.37 17.23
CA ALA A 110 17.35 10.97 17.14
C ALA A 110 16.20 9.98 17.36
N GLU A 111 15.27 10.30 18.28
CA GLU A 111 14.09 9.47 18.54
C GLU A 111 13.12 9.51 17.35
N ARG A 112 12.96 10.69 16.72
CA ARG A 112 12.10 10.88 15.55
C ARG A 112 12.65 10.14 14.32
N VAL A 113 13.94 10.28 14.05
CA VAL A 113 14.65 9.53 12.98
C VAL A 113 14.56 8.02 13.18
N ARG A 114 14.62 7.55 14.43
CA ARG A 114 14.50 6.13 14.76
C ARG A 114 13.16 5.55 14.30
N VAL A 115 12.06 6.30 14.38
CA VAL A 115 10.75 5.84 13.88
C VAL A 115 10.84 5.48 12.40
N PHE A 116 11.40 6.35 11.55
CA PHE A 116 11.57 6.06 10.12
C PHE A 116 12.40 4.80 9.88
N LYS A 117 13.49 4.62 10.64
CA LYS A 117 14.37 3.43 10.53
C LYS A 117 13.67 2.15 10.95
N ASP A 118 12.88 2.20 12.03
CA ASP A 118 12.13 1.06 12.54
C ASP A 118 11.02 0.66 11.55
N ILE A 119 10.35 1.64 10.95
CA ILE A 119 9.32 1.42 9.92
C ILE A 119 9.93 0.85 8.63
N ALA A 120 11.03 1.43 8.14
CA ALA A 120 11.74 0.89 6.97
C ALA A 120 12.21 -0.55 7.21
N THR A 121 12.67 -0.85 8.43
CA THR A 121 13.07 -2.21 8.82
C THR A 121 11.88 -3.15 8.87
N PHE A 122 10.75 -2.72 9.44
CA PHE A 122 9.51 -3.48 9.47
C PHE A 122 9.03 -3.84 8.06
N VAL A 123 8.95 -2.86 7.15
CA VAL A 123 8.51 -3.07 5.76
C VAL A 123 9.46 -4.02 5.03
N SER A 124 10.77 -3.78 5.13
CA SER A 124 11.77 -4.55 4.37
C SER A 124 11.93 -5.98 4.87
N ASN A 125 12.01 -6.19 6.18
CA ASN A 125 12.23 -7.53 6.75
C ASN A 125 11.04 -8.46 6.51
N ASN A 126 9.83 -7.90 6.53
CA ASN A 126 8.60 -8.65 6.26
C ASN A 126 8.26 -8.73 4.77
N LYS A 127 9.11 -8.16 3.90
CA LYS A 127 8.92 -8.10 2.44
C LYS A 127 7.54 -7.58 2.06
N ILE A 128 7.05 -6.57 2.78
CA ILE A 128 5.70 -6.02 2.55
C ILE A 128 5.69 -5.36 1.17
N PRO A 129 4.76 -5.74 0.27
CA PRO A 129 4.60 -5.09 -1.02
C PRO A 129 4.23 -3.62 -0.84
N VAL A 130 4.97 -2.74 -1.53
CA VAL A 130 4.71 -1.30 -1.59
C VAL A 130 4.48 -0.89 -3.03
N ARG A 131 3.41 -0.14 -3.29
CA ARG A 131 3.07 0.41 -4.60
C ARG A 131 2.90 1.91 -4.48
N MET A 132 3.38 2.66 -5.47
CA MET A 132 3.28 4.12 -5.48
C MET A 132 3.11 4.65 -6.89
N ILE A 133 2.41 5.76 -6.99
CA ILE A 133 2.32 6.60 -8.18
C ILE A 133 2.97 7.94 -7.85
N CYS A 134 3.81 8.42 -8.76
CA CYS A 134 4.38 9.76 -8.73
C CYS A 134 3.92 10.50 -9.98
N ILE A 135 3.13 11.56 -9.84
CA ILE A 135 2.64 12.38 -10.93
C ILE A 135 3.40 13.71 -10.91
N ASP A 136 4.07 14.06 -12.01
CA ASP A 136 4.50 15.44 -12.24
C ASP A 136 3.28 16.28 -12.65
N VAL A 137 2.68 16.99 -11.70
CA VAL A 137 1.38 17.65 -11.91
C VAL A 137 1.47 18.74 -12.98
N ASN A 138 2.61 19.42 -13.09
CA ASN A 138 2.80 20.48 -14.08
C ASN A 138 2.88 19.89 -15.48
N ARG A 139 3.73 18.87 -15.68
CA ARG A 139 3.85 18.19 -16.96
C ARG A 139 2.55 17.50 -17.38
N HIS A 140 1.78 16.96 -16.44
CA HIS A 140 0.49 16.32 -16.72
C HIS A 140 -0.49 17.37 -17.24
N ARG A 141 -0.59 18.52 -16.57
CA ARG A 141 -1.45 19.63 -16.98
C ARG A 141 -1.04 20.24 -18.31
N GLU A 142 0.26 20.29 -18.61
CA GLU A 142 0.78 20.76 -19.91
C GLU A 142 0.48 19.78 -21.04
N ARG A 143 0.53 18.47 -20.76
CA ARG A 143 0.41 17.42 -21.77
C ARG A 143 -1.02 17.20 -22.27
N TYR A 144 -2.02 17.34 -21.41
CA TYR A 144 -3.40 17.01 -21.72
C TYR A 144 -4.26 18.26 -21.86
N THR A 145 -5.08 18.34 -22.91
CA THR A 145 -6.04 19.46 -23.12
C THR A 145 -7.07 19.55 -22.00
N TYR A 146 -7.49 18.40 -21.46
CA TYR A 146 -8.42 18.28 -20.35
C TYR A 146 -7.80 17.34 -19.31
N PRO A 147 -6.84 17.83 -18.51
CA PRO A 147 -6.13 16.98 -17.57
C PRO A 147 -7.08 16.51 -16.48
N MET A 148 -7.15 15.19 -16.26
CA MET A 148 -7.84 14.64 -15.09
C MET A 148 -7.17 15.20 -13.82
N PRO A 149 -7.93 15.59 -12.79
CA PRO A 149 -7.36 16.02 -11.52
C PRO A 149 -6.36 15.00 -10.97
N GLU A 150 -5.23 15.47 -10.46
CA GLU A 150 -4.09 14.65 -10.05
C GLU A 150 -4.47 13.58 -9.02
N TYR A 151 -5.33 13.91 -8.05
CA TYR A 151 -5.80 12.95 -7.07
C TYR A 151 -6.61 11.82 -7.71
N ARG A 152 -7.59 12.15 -8.57
CA ARG A 152 -8.43 11.17 -9.28
C ARG A 152 -7.59 10.25 -10.16
N LEU A 153 -6.64 10.84 -10.88
CA LEU A 153 -5.68 10.10 -11.70
C LEU A 153 -4.80 9.18 -10.84
N GLY A 154 -4.24 9.72 -9.77
CA GLY A 154 -3.38 8.98 -8.84
C GLY A 154 -4.11 7.81 -8.21
N LEU A 155 -5.31 8.01 -7.67
CA LEU A 155 -6.12 6.96 -7.07
C LEU A 155 -6.41 5.85 -8.07
N MET A 156 -6.88 6.20 -9.27
CA MET A 156 -7.15 5.23 -10.33
C MET A 156 -5.90 4.40 -10.66
N LEU A 157 -4.75 5.05 -10.91
CA LEU A 157 -3.50 4.35 -11.20
C LEU A 157 -3.04 3.49 -10.00
N MET A 158 -3.20 3.99 -8.78
CA MET A 158 -2.83 3.27 -7.56
C MET A 158 -3.64 1.97 -7.39
N LEU A 159 -4.95 2.04 -7.63
CA LEU A 159 -5.84 0.86 -7.60
C LEU A 159 -5.47 -0.17 -8.67
N GLU A 160 -5.04 0.27 -9.86
CA GLU A 160 -4.50 -0.65 -10.86
C GLU A 160 -3.22 -1.35 -10.38
N ARG A 161 -2.31 -0.63 -9.70
CA ARG A 161 -1.06 -1.22 -9.19
C ARG A 161 -1.32 -2.21 -8.05
N PHE A 162 -2.34 -1.96 -7.21
CA PHE A 162 -2.83 -2.95 -6.27
C PHE A 162 -3.37 -4.19 -6.98
N CYS A 163 -4.25 -4.02 -7.98
CA CYS A 163 -4.79 -5.13 -8.75
C CYS A 163 -3.70 -5.94 -9.45
N GLU A 164 -2.72 -5.27 -10.06
CA GLU A 164 -1.60 -5.91 -10.74
C GLU A 164 -0.81 -6.83 -9.79
N TYR A 165 -0.53 -6.38 -8.56
CA TYR A 165 0.08 -7.25 -7.55
C TYR A 165 -0.82 -8.42 -7.17
N LEU A 166 -2.11 -8.16 -6.91
CA LEU A 166 -3.06 -9.20 -6.51
C LEU A 166 -3.28 -10.24 -7.62
N GLU A 167 -3.19 -9.85 -8.90
CA GLU A 167 -3.18 -10.77 -10.03
C GLU A 167 -1.92 -11.63 -10.04
N GLU A 168 -0.75 -11.06 -9.77
CA GLU A 168 0.54 -11.77 -9.69
C GLU A 168 0.54 -12.85 -8.62
N VAL A 169 0.00 -12.54 -7.44
CA VAL A 169 -0.09 -13.49 -6.31
C VAL A 169 -1.38 -14.31 -6.27
N ASP A 170 -2.28 -14.10 -7.24
CA ASP A 170 -3.60 -14.73 -7.36
C ASP A 170 -4.54 -14.57 -6.15
N ASP A 171 -4.52 -13.40 -5.53
CA ASP A 171 -5.28 -13.07 -4.32
C ASP A 171 -6.36 -12.00 -4.54
N LEU A 172 -7.11 -11.69 -3.48
CA LEU A 172 -8.10 -10.61 -3.44
C LEU A 172 -7.66 -9.52 -2.46
N GLY A 173 -8.23 -8.32 -2.58
CA GLY A 173 -7.90 -7.19 -1.70
C GLY A 173 -9.09 -6.34 -1.27
N LEU A 174 -8.99 -5.76 -0.08
CA LEU A 174 -9.82 -4.66 0.42
C LEU A 174 -8.96 -3.40 0.51
N VAL A 175 -9.52 -2.25 0.10
CA VAL A 175 -8.76 -1.00 0.03
C VAL A 175 -9.18 -0.04 1.14
N PHE A 176 -8.18 0.53 1.81
CA PHE A 176 -8.33 1.50 2.88
C PHE A 176 -7.54 2.76 2.55
N GLY A 177 -8.19 3.92 2.58
CA GLY A 177 -7.57 5.24 2.42
C GLY A 177 -7.73 6.09 3.67
N ASP A 178 -6.87 7.10 3.83
CA ASP A 178 -7.07 8.12 4.85
C ASP A 178 -8.26 9.03 4.50
N TYR A 179 -9.02 9.42 5.52
CA TYR A 179 -10.27 10.16 5.33
C TYR A 179 -10.00 11.66 5.11
N GLU A 180 -10.16 12.13 3.86
CA GLU A 180 -10.37 13.54 3.53
C GLU A 180 -11.75 13.75 2.88
N ALA A 181 -12.63 14.53 3.53
CA ALA A 181 -14.07 14.57 3.23
C ALA A 181 -14.44 14.89 1.77
N ASP A 182 -13.72 15.82 1.14
CA ASP A 182 -13.96 16.22 -0.25
C ASP A 182 -13.50 15.15 -1.26
N GLU A 183 -12.52 14.34 -0.87
CA GLU A 183 -11.92 13.29 -1.70
C GLU A 183 -12.71 11.98 -1.60
N VAL A 184 -13.23 11.63 -0.43
CA VAL A 184 -14.00 10.39 -0.18
C VAL A 184 -15.19 10.24 -1.13
N THR A 185 -16.04 11.26 -1.22
CA THR A 185 -17.31 11.14 -1.96
C THR A 185 -17.06 10.88 -3.45
N ARG A 186 -16.09 11.59 -4.05
CA ARG A 186 -15.73 11.41 -5.46
C ARG A 186 -15.03 10.08 -5.70
N SER A 187 -14.13 9.68 -4.79
CA SER A 187 -13.37 8.44 -4.89
C SER A 187 -14.24 7.19 -4.94
N ILE A 188 -15.29 7.13 -4.11
CA ILE A 188 -16.22 5.99 -4.08
C ILE A 188 -16.99 5.88 -5.41
N VAL A 189 -17.47 7.03 -5.93
CA VAL A 189 -18.17 7.07 -7.22
C VAL A 189 -17.25 6.62 -8.35
N ASP A 190 -16.04 7.18 -8.41
CA ASP A 190 -15.04 6.82 -9.42
C ASP A 190 -14.69 5.33 -9.39
N PHE A 191 -14.51 4.76 -8.20
CA PHE A 191 -14.22 3.34 -8.05
C PHE A 191 -15.37 2.45 -8.55
N SER A 192 -16.60 2.80 -8.19
CA SER A 192 -17.81 2.11 -8.66
C SER A 192 -17.91 2.18 -10.20
N GLU A 193 -17.66 3.35 -10.78
CA GLU A 193 -17.62 3.54 -12.23
C GLU A 193 -16.56 2.64 -12.89
N PHE A 194 -15.33 2.62 -12.36
CA PHE A 194 -14.25 1.79 -12.90
C PHE A 194 -14.57 0.29 -12.84
N LYS A 195 -15.19 -0.18 -11.76
CA LYS A 195 -15.69 -1.57 -11.68
C LYS A 195 -16.77 -1.84 -12.71
N SER A 196 -17.73 -0.93 -12.86
CA SER A 196 -18.86 -1.09 -13.80
C SER A 196 -18.38 -1.15 -15.26
N GLN A 197 -17.34 -0.39 -15.60
CA GLN A 197 -16.74 -0.37 -16.94
C GLN A 197 -15.81 -1.56 -17.20
N GLY A 198 -15.48 -2.35 -16.17
CA GLY A 198 -14.60 -3.50 -16.25
C GLY A 198 -13.11 -3.17 -16.42
N LYS A 199 -12.75 -1.90 -16.66
CA LYS A 199 -11.37 -1.39 -16.71
C LYS A 199 -11.35 0.12 -16.46
N THR A 200 -10.19 0.64 -16.08
CA THR A 200 -9.96 2.08 -16.01
C THR A 200 -9.92 2.72 -17.41
N PRO A 201 -10.25 4.02 -17.54
CA PRO A 201 -10.34 4.71 -18.83
C PRO A 201 -8.99 5.02 -19.50
N MET A 202 -7.86 4.67 -18.89
CA MET A 202 -6.54 4.97 -19.46
C MET A 202 -6.16 4.05 -20.62
N TYR A 203 -5.19 4.52 -21.44
CA TYR A 203 -4.57 3.67 -22.45
C TYR A 203 -3.85 2.50 -21.75
N PHE A 204 -4.22 1.27 -22.09
CA PHE A 204 -3.90 0.03 -21.34
C PHE A 204 -4.49 -0.06 -19.92
N GLY A 205 -5.62 0.61 -19.69
CA GLY A 205 -6.34 0.55 -18.42
C GLY A 205 -6.67 -0.88 -17.99
N ARG A 206 -6.56 -1.13 -16.69
CA ARG A 206 -6.63 -2.48 -16.10
C ARG A 206 -7.97 -2.73 -15.41
N PRO A 207 -8.44 -4.00 -15.40
CA PRO A 207 -9.59 -4.37 -14.60
C PRO A 207 -9.28 -4.24 -13.10
N LEU A 208 -10.25 -3.76 -12.33
CA LEU A 208 -10.14 -3.66 -10.86
C LEU A 208 -10.76 -4.87 -10.13
N GLY A 209 -10.91 -6.00 -10.83
CA GLY A 209 -11.69 -7.16 -10.39
C GLY A 209 -11.12 -7.93 -9.19
N ARG A 210 -9.86 -7.69 -8.83
CA ARG A 210 -9.25 -8.27 -7.61
C ARG A 210 -9.57 -7.48 -6.33
N LEU A 211 -10.11 -6.26 -6.46
CA LEU A 211 -10.51 -5.44 -5.31
C LEU A 211 -11.98 -5.65 -5.01
N LEU A 212 -12.29 -6.03 -3.78
CA LEU A 212 -13.65 -6.30 -3.35
C LEU A 212 -14.38 -5.04 -2.90
N ASP A 213 -15.72 -5.09 -2.95
CA ASP A 213 -16.65 -4.08 -2.44
C ASP A 213 -16.36 -2.63 -2.88
N THR A 214 -15.76 -1.81 -2.01
CA THR A 214 -15.49 -0.38 -2.19
C THR A 214 -14.10 0.00 -1.61
N VAL A 215 -13.73 1.28 -1.72
CA VAL A 215 -12.66 1.89 -0.94
C VAL A 215 -13.24 2.36 0.39
N TYR A 216 -12.66 1.89 1.51
CA TYR A 216 -13.06 2.30 2.85
C TYR A 216 -12.16 3.42 3.34
N PHE A 217 -12.75 4.52 3.77
CA PHE A 217 -12.00 5.64 4.33
C PHE A 217 -12.12 5.64 5.85
N THR A 218 -10.99 5.80 6.54
CA THR A 218 -10.93 5.91 8.00
C THR A 218 -9.90 6.96 8.40
N GLN A 219 -9.99 7.48 9.62
CA GLN A 219 -9.02 8.45 10.11
C GLN A 219 -7.69 7.75 10.42
N SER A 220 -6.56 8.34 10.02
CA SER A 220 -5.22 7.76 10.21
C SER A 220 -4.87 7.41 11.67
N HIS A 221 -5.34 8.19 12.66
CA HIS A 221 -5.18 7.83 14.08
C HIS A 221 -6.00 6.60 14.53
N HIS A 222 -6.79 5.99 13.65
CA HIS A 222 -7.45 4.70 13.84
C HIS A 222 -6.79 3.54 13.09
N SER A 223 -5.65 3.74 12.41
CA SER A 223 -4.97 2.67 11.67
C SER A 223 -3.46 2.82 11.69
N ARG A 224 -2.76 1.83 12.26
CA ARG A 224 -1.30 1.77 12.20
C ARG A 224 -0.76 1.58 10.79
N PHE A 225 -1.52 0.93 9.92
CA PHE A 225 -1.10 0.72 8.53
C PHE A 225 -1.25 1.97 7.68
N LEU A 226 -2.28 2.80 7.91
CA LEU A 226 -2.37 4.13 7.26
C LEU A 226 -1.20 5.02 7.68
N GLN A 227 -0.85 5.02 8.97
CA GLN A 227 0.34 5.75 9.45
C GLN A 227 1.64 5.26 8.78
N VAL A 228 1.77 3.97 8.47
CA VAL A 228 2.92 3.46 7.68
C VAL A 228 2.87 3.99 6.24
N ALA A 229 1.69 4.00 5.61
CA ALA A 229 1.51 4.54 4.26
C ALA A 229 1.92 6.02 4.19
N ASP A 230 1.47 6.83 5.15
CA ASP A 230 1.86 8.24 5.31
C ASP A 230 3.39 8.41 5.40
N LEU A 231 4.05 7.63 6.27
CA LEU A 231 5.51 7.71 6.43
C LEU A 231 6.26 7.31 5.14
N LEU A 232 5.75 6.32 4.41
CA LEU A 232 6.31 5.88 3.13
C LEU A 232 6.16 6.98 2.06
N VAL A 233 4.96 7.55 1.93
CA VAL A 233 4.68 8.64 0.99
C VAL A 233 5.49 9.89 1.33
N TYR A 234 5.65 10.20 2.62
CA TYR A 234 6.51 11.29 3.07
C TYR A 234 7.97 11.09 2.64
N MET A 235 8.52 9.89 2.86
CA MET A 235 9.89 9.56 2.44
C MET A 235 10.05 9.63 0.91
N ALA A 236 9.09 9.10 0.15
CA ALA A 236 9.08 9.18 -1.31
C ALA A 236 9.03 10.63 -1.79
N GLY A 237 8.06 11.40 -1.30
CA GLY A 237 7.88 12.83 -1.56
C GLY A 237 9.14 13.65 -1.31
N ARG A 238 9.88 13.32 -0.25
CA ARG A 238 11.10 14.02 0.14
C ARG A 238 12.32 13.61 -0.70
N TYR A 239 12.48 12.34 -1.04
CA TYR A 239 13.76 11.83 -1.57
C TYR A 239 13.75 11.44 -3.05
N GLU A 240 12.58 11.29 -3.67
CA GLU A 240 12.50 10.92 -5.08
C GLU A 240 12.54 12.10 -6.04
N ASN A 241 12.30 13.33 -5.56
CA ASN A 241 12.16 14.52 -6.40
C ASN A 241 13.03 15.71 -5.97
N THR A 242 13.71 15.62 -4.82
CA THR A 242 14.57 16.70 -4.34
C THR A 242 15.95 16.62 -5.00
N LYS A 243 16.30 17.61 -5.81
CA LYS A 243 17.61 17.70 -6.49
C LYS A 243 18.76 17.94 -5.51
N GLU A 244 18.52 18.73 -4.46
CA GLU A 244 19.52 19.07 -3.44
C GLU A 244 18.94 18.85 -2.04
N ILE A 245 19.43 17.82 -1.37
CA ILE A 245 19.08 17.54 0.03
C ILE A 245 20.23 18.05 0.87
N ALA A 246 19.93 18.87 1.89
CA ALA A 246 20.93 19.38 2.80
C ALA A 246 21.73 18.23 3.44
N ASP A 247 23.06 18.34 3.50
CA ASP A 247 23.91 17.34 4.16
C ASP A 247 23.83 17.45 5.69
N LYS A 248 22.68 17.06 6.24
CA LYS A 248 22.40 17.00 7.67
C LYS A 248 22.25 15.54 8.09
N TRP A 249 22.68 15.23 9.31
CA TRP A 249 22.63 13.86 9.84
C TRP A 249 21.24 13.21 9.70
N HIS A 250 20.17 13.89 10.12
CA HIS A 250 18.81 13.34 10.06
C HIS A 250 18.32 13.13 8.63
N GLU A 251 18.72 13.98 7.67
CA GLU A 251 18.42 13.78 6.26
C GLU A 251 19.08 12.51 5.72
N ARG A 252 20.36 12.31 6.03
CA ARG A 252 21.09 11.10 5.60
C ARG A 252 20.47 9.83 6.18
N GLU A 253 20.09 9.86 7.45
CA GLU A 253 19.51 8.68 8.12
C GLU A 253 18.10 8.34 7.60
N VAL A 254 17.24 9.33 7.38
CA VAL A 254 15.89 9.07 6.84
C VAL A 254 15.97 8.71 5.36
N LYS A 255 16.88 9.33 4.59
CA LYS A 255 17.18 8.88 3.22
C LYS A 255 17.66 7.43 3.20
N ALA A 256 18.57 7.04 4.10
CA ALA A 256 19.01 5.65 4.19
C ALA A 256 17.87 4.68 4.55
N ALA A 257 16.93 5.11 5.39
CA ALA A 257 15.71 4.34 5.66
C ALA A 257 14.86 4.17 4.39
N TRP A 258 14.70 5.22 3.58
CA TRP A 258 14.02 5.14 2.30
C TRP A 258 14.70 4.21 1.30
N GLU A 259 16.03 4.35 1.13
CA GLU A 259 16.81 3.48 0.25
C GLU A 259 16.72 2.00 0.67
N LYS A 260 16.62 1.73 1.99
CA LYS A 260 16.38 0.38 2.50
C LYS A 260 15.05 -0.19 2.02
N VAL A 261 13.97 0.60 2.04
CA VAL A 261 12.66 0.17 1.52
C VAL A 261 12.73 -0.11 0.02
N LYS A 262 13.38 0.75 -0.77
CA LYS A 262 13.60 0.53 -2.20
C LYS A 262 14.39 -0.75 -2.48
N ALA A 263 15.42 -1.02 -1.68
CA ALA A 263 16.25 -2.21 -1.80
C ALA A 263 15.57 -3.51 -1.35
N SER A 264 14.34 -3.46 -0.78
CA SER A 264 13.60 -4.64 -0.33
C SER A 264 13.19 -5.59 -1.47
N GLY A 265 13.20 -5.12 -2.71
CA GLY A 265 12.79 -5.88 -3.89
C GLY A 265 11.28 -6.04 -4.04
N ASN A 266 10.46 -5.48 -3.15
CA ASN A 266 9.00 -5.56 -3.22
C ASN A 266 8.32 -4.18 -3.29
N MET A 267 9.06 -3.19 -3.77
CA MET A 267 8.59 -1.83 -3.94
C MET A 267 8.57 -1.45 -5.42
N PHE A 268 7.50 -0.77 -5.84
CA PHE A 268 7.37 -0.25 -7.20
C PHE A 268 6.80 1.17 -7.19
N ILE A 269 7.45 2.07 -7.95
CA ILE A 269 6.96 3.44 -8.21
C ILE A 269 6.69 3.58 -9.71
N GLN A 270 5.45 3.84 -10.07
CA GLN A 270 5.13 4.30 -11.42
C GLN A 270 5.26 5.82 -11.48
N ARG A 271 6.04 6.31 -12.43
CA ARG A 271 6.13 7.75 -12.72
C ARG A 271 5.21 8.10 -13.87
N TRP A 272 4.33 9.07 -13.64
CA TRP A 272 3.39 9.60 -14.60
C TRP A 272 3.81 11.05 -14.95
N PRO A 273 3.90 11.37 -16.25
CA PRO A 273 4.25 12.71 -16.70
C PRO A 273 3.10 13.67 -16.51
#